data_AF-A0AAE3QQ85-F1
#
_entry.id   AF-A0AAE3QQ85-F1
#
_cell.length_a   1.000
_cell.length_b   1.000
_cell.length_c   1.000
_cell.angle_alpha   90.00
_cell.angle_beta   90.00
_cell.angle_gamma   90.00
#
_symmetry.space_group_name_H-M   'P 1'
#
loop_
_entity.id
_entity.type
_entity.pdbx_description
1 polymer ?
#
loop_
_entity_poly.entity_id
_entity_poly.type
_entity_poly.pdbx_seq_one_letter_code
_entity_poly.pdbx_strand_id
1 'polypeptide(L)'
;MKKNWLLLIILFSLSVTTGVYAQKKSKEDKELEKEWKKKLKDMDPLKLKALYDEKNALIQDKTDLNSRVVDLETQLSDKDAEISKVKAQLQENEKQLTDAKTAADKASKNSFGGPMSSNGVVFKVQVGAFKNKDLTKYFKNNKNFSGDVDSDGTKKYTLGFFGDYWEAENFKKYLREMGVKDAWIVAYKDGSRVELKEVLEGATTSNLPK
;
A
#
# COMPACT_ATOMS: atom_id res chain seq x y z
N MET A 1 54.92 28.04 -69.52
CA MET A 1 53.86 28.91 -68.95
C MET A 1 53.19 28.38 -67.68
N LYS A 2 53.32 27.09 -67.31
CA LYS A 2 52.63 26.50 -66.14
C LYS A 2 53.30 26.77 -64.77
N LYS A 3 54.57 27.19 -64.75
CA LYS A 3 55.36 27.39 -63.51
C LYS A 3 55.08 28.74 -62.81
N ASN A 4 54.65 29.76 -63.55
CA ASN A 4 54.30 31.09 -62.99
C ASN A 4 52.88 31.15 -62.43
N TRP A 5 51.98 30.25 -62.88
CA TRP A 5 50.61 30.18 -62.37
C TRP A 5 50.55 29.50 -60.99
N LEU A 6 51.41 28.52 -60.74
CA LEU A 6 51.54 27.86 -59.42
C LEU A 6 52.08 28.81 -58.34
N LEU A 7 53.00 29.72 -58.69
CA LEU A 7 53.52 30.73 -57.75
C LEU A 7 52.48 31.81 -57.39
N LEU A 8 51.57 32.17 -58.30
CA LEU A 8 50.48 33.10 -58.03
C LEU A 8 49.37 32.49 -57.15
N ILE A 9 49.10 31.19 -57.29
CA ILE A 9 48.12 30.49 -56.44
C ILE A 9 48.66 30.31 -55.01
N ILE A 10 49.96 30.06 -54.85
CA ILE A 10 50.59 29.95 -53.52
C ILE A 10 50.64 31.32 -52.82
N LEU A 11 50.95 32.42 -53.53
CA LEU A 11 50.89 33.77 -52.94
C LEU A 11 49.46 34.21 -52.57
N PHE A 12 48.45 33.80 -53.34
CA PHE A 12 47.04 34.06 -53.01
C PHE A 12 46.56 33.20 -51.83
N SER A 13 47.06 31.97 -51.68
CA SER A 13 46.72 31.12 -50.52
C SER A 13 47.31 31.59 -49.19
N LEU A 14 48.49 32.24 -49.19
CA LEU A 14 49.07 32.82 -47.97
C LEU A 14 48.48 34.19 -47.59
N SER A 15 47.86 34.91 -48.53
CA SER A 15 47.21 36.21 -48.25
C SER A 15 45.73 36.07 -47.87
N VAL A 16 45.06 34.97 -48.22
CA VAL A 16 43.68 34.69 -47.80
C VAL A 16 43.59 34.11 -46.38
N THR A 17 44.65 33.50 -45.85
CA THR A 17 44.64 32.94 -44.48
C THR A 17 44.89 33.98 -43.38
N THR A 18 45.48 35.14 -43.70
CA THR A 18 45.60 36.26 -42.76
C THR A 18 44.41 37.23 -42.82
N GLY A 19 43.64 37.22 -43.92
CA GLY A 19 42.42 38.02 -44.06
C GLY A 19 41.18 37.44 -43.36
N VAL A 20 41.09 36.11 -43.23
CA VAL A 20 39.88 35.45 -42.68
C VAL A 20 39.87 35.33 -41.16
N TYR A 21 41.03 35.36 -40.49
CA TYR A 21 41.08 35.48 -39.01
C TYR A 21 40.96 36.94 -38.52
N ALA A 22 41.01 37.92 -39.42
CA ALA A 22 40.93 39.36 -39.12
C ALA A 22 39.52 39.97 -39.30
N GLN A 23 38.51 39.17 -39.62
CA GLN A 23 37.11 39.56 -39.78
C GLN A 23 36.29 38.80 -38.72
N LYS A 24 35.65 39.40 -37.71
CA LYS A 24 35.35 40.79 -37.40
C LYS A 24 35.00 40.76 -35.90
N LYS A 25 35.94 41.08 -35.00
CA LYS A 25 35.53 41.51 -33.66
C LYS A 25 34.49 42.61 -33.88
N SER A 26 33.25 42.42 -33.41
CA SER A 26 32.18 43.40 -33.55
C SER A 26 32.71 44.76 -33.10
N LYS A 27 32.14 45.86 -33.62
CA LYS A 27 32.48 47.19 -33.09
C LYS A 27 32.29 47.21 -31.56
N GLU A 28 31.26 46.52 -31.07
CA GLU A 28 31.00 46.28 -29.64
C GLU A 28 32.13 45.49 -28.96
N ASP A 29 32.66 44.42 -29.55
CA ASP A 29 33.75 43.64 -28.96
C ASP A 29 35.06 44.44 -28.83
N LYS A 30 35.31 45.35 -29.79
CA LYS A 30 36.47 46.25 -29.75
C LYS A 30 36.29 47.36 -28.71
N GLU A 31 35.07 47.86 -28.54
CA GLU A 31 34.73 48.83 -27.49
C GLU A 31 34.80 48.20 -26.10
N LEU A 32 34.21 47.01 -25.93
CA LEU A 32 34.35 46.19 -24.73
C LEU A 32 35.81 45.93 -24.40
N GLU A 33 36.64 45.51 -25.36
CA GLU A 33 38.06 45.29 -25.09
C GLU A 33 38.79 46.57 -24.66
N LYS A 34 38.46 47.73 -25.25
CA LYS A 34 39.00 49.02 -24.84
C LYS A 34 38.55 49.39 -23.42
N GLU A 35 37.27 49.20 -23.11
CA GLU A 35 36.71 49.44 -21.77
C GLU A 35 37.35 48.54 -20.72
N TRP A 36 37.49 47.24 -21.01
CA TRP A 36 38.13 46.28 -20.12
C TRP A 36 39.62 46.55 -19.95
N LYS A 37 40.32 46.99 -21.00
CA LYS A 37 41.72 47.45 -20.90
C LYS A 37 41.85 48.71 -20.03
N LYS A 38 40.90 49.64 -20.13
CA LYS A 38 40.86 50.84 -19.30
C LYS A 38 40.60 50.47 -17.84
N LYS A 39 39.58 49.65 -17.58
CA LYS A 39 39.28 49.08 -16.26
C LYS A 39 40.46 48.31 -15.66
N LEU A 40 41.22 47.55 -16.47
CA LEU A 40 42.41 46.82 -16.00
C LEU A 40 43.56 47.76 -15.58
N LYS A 41 43.75 48.88 -16.29
CA LYS A 41 44.78 49.87 -15.96
C LYS A 41 44.44 50.67 -14.70
N ASP A 42 43.14 50.93 -14.50
CA ASP A 42 42.63 51.65 -13.34
C ASP A 42 42.45 50.74 -12.11
N MET A 43 42.56 49.41 -12.27
CA MET A 43 42.48 48.43 -11.18
C MET A 43 43.85 48.11 -10.59
N ASP A 44 43.90 48.00 -9.26
CA ASP A 44 45.06 47.48 -8.53
C ASP A 44 45.33 46.00 -8.92
N PRO A 45 46.58 45.62 -9.25
CA PRO A 45 46.95 44.24 -9.56
C PRO A 45 46.56 43.19 -8.51
N LEU A 46 46.59 43.54 -7.20
CA LEU A 46 46.16 42.65 -6.12
C LEU A 46 44.66 42.41 -6.16
N LYS A 47 43.88 43.44 -6.49
CA LYS A 47 42.42 43.34 -6.64
C LYS A 47 42.04 42.49 -7.85
N LEU A 48 42.80 42.58 -8.95
CA LEU A 48 42.60 41.72 -10.13
C LEU A 48 42.84 40.25 -9.81
N LYS A 49 43.92 39.94 -9.05
CA LYS A 49 44.20 38.57 -8.60
C LYS A 49 43.06 38.03 -7.73
N ALA A 50 42.60 38.81 -6.76
CA ALA A 50 41.49 38.41 -5.88
C ALA A 50 40.21 38.07 -6.68
N LEU A 51 39.84 38.91 -7.66
CA LEU A 51 38.69 38.63 -8.53
C LEU A 51 38.88 37.39 -9.42
N TYR A 52 40.11 37.13 -9.87
CA TYR A 52 40.40 35.93 -10.65
C TYR A 52 40.28 34.66 -9.79
N ASP A 53 40.81 34.69 -8.57
CA ASP A 53 40.72 33.59 -7.61
C ASP A 53 39.25 33.34 -7.20
N GLU A 54 38.48 34.40 -6.93
CA GLU A 54 37.04 34.32 -6.65
C GLU A 54 36.26 33.76 -7.84
N LYS A 55 36.53 34.23 -9.06
CA LYS A 55 35.89 33.72 -10.28
C LYS A 55 36.18 32.23 -10.51
N ASN A 56 37.39 31.78 -10.18
CA ASN A 56 37.72 30.36 -10.28
C ASN A 56 37.03 29.53 -9.18
N ALA A 57 36.94 30.05 -7.96
CA ALA A 57 36.16 29.44 -6.88
C ALA A 57 34.68 29.32 -7.27
N LEU A 58 34.07 30.39 -7.80
CA LEU A 58 32.68 30.38 -8.28
C LEU A 58 32.45 29.40 -9.44
N ILE A 59 33.42 29.21 -10.33
CA ILE A 59 33.34 28.18 -11.38
C ILE A 59 33.34 26.79 -10.76
N GLN A 60 34.15 26.56 -9.75
CA GLN A 60 34.21 25.29 -9.06
C GLN A 60 32.89 25.01 -8.33
N ASP A 61 32.39 25.98 -7.57
CA ASP A 61 31.08 25.90 -6.90
C ASP A 61 29.94 25.63 -7.89
N LYS A 62 29.96 26.28 -9.06
CA LYS A 62 28.95 26.06 -10.11
C LYS A 62 29.03 24.64 -10.67
N THR A 63 30.24 24.10 -10.85
CA THR A 63 30.45 22.72 -11.30
C THR A 63 29.91 21.74 -10.27
N ASP A 64 30.22 21.95 -8.99
CA ASP A 64 29.77 21.11 -7.89
C ASP A 64 28.24 21.17 -7.73
N LEU A 65 27.65 22.36 -7.85
CA LEU A 65 26.21 22.54 -7.77
C LEU A 65 25.49 21.83 -8.93
N ASN A 66 26.03 21.91 -10.15
CA ASN A 66 25.50 21.18 -11.29
C ASN A 66 25.59 19.66 -11.07
N SER A 67 26.68 19.15 -10.50
CA SER A 67 26.80 17.73 -10.15
C SER A 67 25.71 17.33 -9.14
N ARG A 68 25.47 18.15 -8.11
CA ARG A 68 24.43 17.88 -7.11
C ARG A 68 23.02 17.91 -7.72
N VAL A 69 22.76 18.77 -8.70
CA VAL A 69 21.49 18.77 -9.43
C VAL A 69 21.29 17.46 -10.18
N VAL A 70 22.31 16.98 -10.90
CA VAL A 70 22.24 15.69 -11.62
C VAL A 70 22.04 14.52 -10.66
N ASP A 71 22.72 14.52 -9.51
CA ASP A 71 22.54 13.49 -8.48
C ASP A 71 21.11 13.50 -7.91
N LEU A 72 20.55 14.68 -7.64
CA LEU A 72 19.17 14.84 -7.17
C LEU A 72 18.15 14.40 -8.21
N GLU A 73 18.35 14.73 -9.49
CA GLU A 73 17.50 14.27 -10.59
C GLU A 73 17.50 12.74 -10.71
N THR A 74 18.67 12.12 -10.54
CA THR A 74 18.80 10.65 -10.54
C THR A 74 18.05 10.04 -9.36
N GLN A 75 18.22 10.60 -8.15
CA GLN A 75 17.50 10.13 -6.96
C GLN A 75 15.98 10.29 -7.08
N LEU A 76 15.49 11.36 -7.72
CA LEU A 76 14.06 11.55 -7.97
C LEU A 76 13.53 10.47 -8.91
N SER A 77 14.25 10.17 -9.99
CA SER A 77 13.90 9.09 -10.91
C SER A 77 13.82 7.73 -10.19
N ASP A 78 14.78 7.42 -9.33
CA ASP A 78 14.79 6.17 -8.56
C ASP A 78 13.61 6.09 -7.58
N LYS A 79 13.28 7.21 -6.92
CA LYS A 79 12.12 7.29 -6.03
C LYS A 79 10.79 7.17 -6.78
N ASP A 80 10.67 7.73 -7.98
CA ASP A 80 9.48 7.57 -8.81
C ASP A 80 9.26 6.11 -9.25
N ALA A 81 10.35 5.39 -9.54
CA ALA A 81 10.30 3.95 -9.80
C ALA A 81 9.86 3.16 -8.56
N GLU A 82 10.36 3.52 -7.37
CA GLU A 82 9.97 2.90 -6.11
C GLU A 82 8.50 3.16 -5.76
N ILE A 83 8.03 4.41 -5.92
CA ILE A 83 6.61 4.78 -5.74
C ILE A 83 5.71 3.96 -6.67
N SER A 84 6.11 3.80 -7.94
CA SER A 84 5.36 2.99 -8.90
C SER A 84 5.25 1.53 -8.47
N LYS A 85 6.34 0.96 -7.94
CA LYS A 85 6.36 -0.42 -7.43
C LYS A 85 5.48 -0.59 -6.19
N VAL A 86 5.60 0.31 -5.22
CA VAL A 86 4.78 0.27 -3.99
C VAL A 86 3.30 0.45 -4.33
N LYS A 87 2.96 1.34 -5.26
CA LYS A 87 1.57 1.54 -5.70
C LYS A 87 0.98 0.28 -6.36
N ALA A 88 1.76 -0.42 -7.18
CA ALA A 88 1.34 -1.69 -7.77
C ALA A 88 1.11 -2.78 -6.72
N GLN A 89 2.00 -2.89 -5.73
CA GLN A 89 1.83 -3.82 -4.60
C GLN A 89 0.59 -3.50 -3.77
N LEU A 90 0.31 -2.22 -3.54
CA LEU A 90 -0.85 -1.79 -2.75
C LEU A 90 -2.15 -2.14 -3.47
N GLN A 91 -2.24 -1.91 -4.78
CA GLN A 91 -3.40 -2.31 -5.58
C GLN A 91 -3.62 -3.83 -5.58
N GLU A 92 -2.53 -4.62 -5.68
CA GLU A 92 -2.63 -6.08 -5.62
C GLU A 92 -3.09 -6.57 -4.24
N ASN A 93 -2.56 -6.00 -3.16
CA ASN A 93 -2.98 -6.33 -1.80
C ASN A 93 -4.44 -5.95 -1.55
N GLU A 94 -4.90 -4.79 -2.03
CA GLU A 94 -6.31 -4.40 -1.95
C GLU A 94 -7.21 -5.39 -2.68
N LYS A 95 -6.82 -5.82 -3.88
CA LYS A 95 -7.54 -6.85 -4.63
C LYS A 95 -7.59 -8.16 -3.86
N GLN A 96 -6.47 -8.65 -3.34
CA GLN A 96 -6.43 -9.86 -2.51
C GLN A 96 -7.30 -9.73 -1.26
N LEU A 97 -7.35 -8.57 -0.62
CA LEU A 97 -8.23 -8.33 0.54
C LEU A 97 -9.71 -8.42 0.13
N THR A 98 -10.08 -7.86 -1.02
CA THR A 98 -11.47 -7.96 -1.51
C THR A 98 -11.86 -9.38 -1.88
N ASP A 99 -10.95 -10.13 -2.52
CA ASP A 99 -11.18 -11.53 -2.88
C ASP A 99 -11.28 -12.41 -1.61
N ALA A 100 -10.38 -12.22 -0.65
CA ALA A 100 -10.40 -12.92 0.64
C ALA A 100 -11.65 -12.59 1.46
N LYS A 101 -12.08 -11.33 1.48
CA LYS A 101 -13.31 -10.92 2.16
C LYS A 101 -14.55 -11.50 1.49
N THR A 102 -14.59 -11.51 0.16
CA THR A 102 -15.69 -12.14 -0.59
C THR A 102 -15.74 -13.65 -0.38
N ALA A 103 -14.57 -14.31 -0.29
CA ALA A 103 -14.47 -15.73 0.06
C ALA A 103 -14.92 -15.99 1.51
N ALA A 104 -14.50 -15.15 2.46
CA ALA A 104 -14.91 -15.23 3.86
C ALA A 104 -16.42 -14.98 4.04
N ASP A 105 -17.00 -14.03 3.31
CA ASP A 105 -18.45 -13.77 3.33
C ASP A 105 -19.25 -14.92 2.71
N LYS A 106 -18.71 -15.61 1.69
CA LYS A 106 -19.30 -16.83 1.13
C LYS A 106 -19.18 -18.02 2.08
N ALA A 107 -18.09 -18.12 2.84
CA ALA A 107 -17.94 -19.12 3.89
C ALA A 107 -18.86 -18.84 5.10
N SER A 108 -19.00 -17.57 5.50
CA SER A 108 -19.82 -17.13 6.64
C SER A 108 -21.34 -17.22 6.36
N LYS A 109 -21.77 -17.02 5.10
CA LYS A 109 -23.17 -17.24 4.71
C LYS A 109 -23.64 -18.69 4.84
N ASN A 110 -22.73 -19.65 5.02
CA ASN A 110 -23.05 -21.03 5.35
C ASN A 110 -23.14 -21.33 6.87
N SER A 111 -22.87 -20.35 7.74
CA SER A 111 -22.74 -20.60 9.20
C SER A 111 -23.61 -19.69 10.08
N PHE A 112 -24.51 -18.90 9.49
CA PHE A 112 -25.50 -18.11 10.24
C PHE A 112 -26.88 -18.13 9.58
N GLY A 113 -27.30 -19.32 9.14
CA GLY A 113 -28.44 -19.52 8.25
C GLY A 113 -29.69 -20.10 8.93
N GLY A 114 -30.28 -19.41 9.91
CA GLY A 114 -31.61 -19.74 10.44
C GLY A 114 -31.78 -21.18 10.98
N PRO A 115 -33.01 -21.61 11.34
CA PRO A 115 -33.24 -22.98 11.77
C PRO A 115 -33.06 -23.92 10.56
N MET A 116 -31.89 -24.55 10.50
CA MET A 116 -31.57 -25.60 9.52
C MET A 116 -32.61 -26.72 9.63
N SER A 117 -33.11 -27.21 8.50
CA SER A 117 -34.04 -28.36 8.46
C SER A 117 -33.55 -29.45 9.40
N SER A 118 -34.46 -29.94 10.23
CA SER A 118 -34.28 -30.74 11.45
C SER A 118 -33.66 -32.13 11.27
N ASN A 119 -32.81 -32.35 10.27
CA ASN A 119 -32.11 -33.62 10.07
C ASN A 119 -30.63 -33.39 10.34
N GLY A 120 -30.16 -33.88 11.50
CA GLY A 120 -28.76 -33.80 11.91
C GLY A 120 -28.53 -33.09 13.23
N VAL A 121 -27.25 -32.92 13.55
CA VAL A 121 -26.77 -32.26 14.77
C VAL A 121 -26.67 -30.75 14.51
N VAL A 122 -27.21 -29.96 15.43
CA VAL A 122 -27.12 -28.50 15.44
C VAL A 122 -26.62 -28.04 16.82
N PHE A 123 -25.60 -27.19 16.81
CA PHE A 123 -25.09 -26.53 18.00
C PHE A 123 -25.74 -25.16 18.15
N LYS A 124 -26.12 -24.79 19.37
CA LYS A 124 -26.64 -23.46 19.71
C LYS A 124 -25.89 -22.93 20.93
N VAL A 125 -25.81 -21.61 21.11
CA VAL A 125 -25.22 -21.03 22.32
C VAL A 125 -26.32 -20.55 23.25
N GLN A 126 -26.46 -21.18 24.41
CA GLN A 126 -27.39 -20.75 25.45
C GLN A 126 -26.80 -19.53 26.17
N VAL A 127 -27.58 -18.45 26.24
CA VAL A 127 -27.20 -17.15 26.82
C VAL A 127 -27.89 -16.86 28.15
N GLY A 128 -28.86 -17.67 28.54
CA GLY A 128 -29.52 -17.56 29.83
C GLY A 128 -30.65 -18.56 30.05
N ALA A 129 -31.08 -18.65 31.30
CA ALA A 129 -32.24 -19.42 31.74
C ALA A 129 -32.98 -18.60 32.82
N PHE A 130 -34.25 -18.28 32.59
CA PHE A 130 -35.02 -17.41 33.47
C PHE A 130 -36.43 -17.98 33.71
N LYS A 131 -36.90 -17.94 34.96
CA LYS A 131 -38.28 -18.34 35.32
C LYS A 131 -39.30 -17.21 35.10
N ASN A 132 -38.91 -15.97 35.39
CA ASN A 132 -39.83 -14.84 35.44
C ASN A 132 -39.68 -13.84 34.28
N LYS A 133 -38.79 -14.12 33.31
CA LYS A 133 -38.58 -13.24 32.15
C LYS A 133 -39.02 -13.93 30.88
N ASP A 134 -39.90 -13.26 30.14
CA ASP A 134 -40.34 -13.70 28.82
C ASP A 134 -39.68 -12.84 27.72
N LEU A 135 -38.78 -13.46 26.97
CA LEU A 135 -38.09 -12.85 25.83
C LEU A 135 -38.63 -13.36 24.48
N THR A 136 -39.72 -14.14 24.47
CA THR A 136 -40.32 -14.71 23.25
C THR A 136 -40.71 -13.64 22.23
N LYS A 137 -41.05 -12.43 22.71
CA LYS A 137 -41.32 -11.26 21.84
C LYS A 137 -40.16 -10.91 20.90
N TYR A 138 -38.92 -11.25 21.26
CA TYR A 138 -37.74 -11.00 20.44
C TYR A 138 -37.46 -12.09 19.41
N PHE A 139 -38.15 -13.24 19.47
CA PHE A 139 -37.97 -14.34 18.51
C PHE A 139 -38.47 -13.94 17.12
N LYS A 140 -39.58 -13.20 17.04
CA LYS A 140 -40.19 -12.79 15.75
C LYS A 140 -39.27 -11.88 14.93
N ASN A 141 -38.48 -11.05 15.59
CA ASN A 141 -37.60 -10.08 14.93
C ASN A 141 -36.17 -10.61 14.74
N ASN A 142 -35.81 -11.71 15.40
CA ASN A 142 -34.46 -12.27 15.38
C ASN A 142 -34.50 -13.77 15.07
N LYS A 143 -34.31 -14.12 13.79
CA LYS A 143 -34.30 -15.53 13.33
C LYS A 143 -33.26 -16.41 14.03
N ASN A 144 -32.23 -15.80 14.61
CA ASN A 144 -31.15 -16.48 15.30
C ASN A 144 -31.36 -16.55 16.81
N PHE A 145 -32.47 -16.02 17.34
CA PHE A 145 -32.80 -16.05 18.77
C PHE A 145 -33.99 -16.97 18.99
N SER A 146 -33.80 -17.97 19.84
CA SER A 146 -34.79 -19.01 20.14
C SER A 146 -34.80 -19.33 21.63
N GLY A 147 -35.77 -20.11 22.07
CA GLY A 147 -35.79 -20.60 23.43
C GLY A 147 -36.78 -21.73 23.65
N ASP A 148 -36.48 -22.53 24.66
CA ASP A 148 -37.25 -23.70 25.08
C ASP A 148 -37.75 -23.50 26.52
N VAL A 149 -38.84 -24.19 26.87
CA VAL A 149 -39.40 -24.18 28.22
C VAL A 149 -39.23 -25.57 28.83
N ASP A 150 -38.55 -25.65 29.97
CA ASP A 150 -38.44 -26.88 30.75
C ASP A 150 -39.75 -27.21 31.47
N SER A 151 -39.89 -28.47 31.90
CA SER A 151 -41.03 -28.96 32.68
C SER A 151 -41.24 -28.22 34.01
N ASP A 152 -40.20 -27.58 34.55
CA ASP A 152 -40.25 -26.79 35.78
C ASP A 152 -40.63 -25.30 35.54
N GLY A 153 -40.96 -24.95 34.29
CA GLY A 153 -41.31 -23.59 33.87
C GLY A 153 -40.12 -22.67 33.58
N THR A 154 -38.87 -23.17 33.62
CA THR A 154 -37.69 -22.38 33.27
C THR A 154 -37.62 -22.13 31.76
N LYS A 155 -37.53 -20.86 31.34
CA LYS A 155 -37.34 -20.47 29.94
C LYS A 155 -35.85 -20.33 29.63
N LYS A 156 -35.34 -21.19 28.75
CA LYS A 156 -33.95 -21.18 28.28
C LYS A 156 -33.88 -20.40 26.98
N TYR A 157 -32.87 -19.56 26.84
CA TYR A 157 -32.68 -18.73 25.65
C TYR A 157 -31.37 -19.06 24.95
N THR A 158 -31.47 -19.34 23.65
CA THR A 158 -30.36 -19.71 22.79
C THR A 158 -30.21 -18.74 21.64
N LEU A 159 -28.96 -18.48 21.25
CA LEU A 159 -28.58 -17.58 20.18
C LEU A 159 -27.65 -18.31 19.20
N GLY A 160 -27.94 -18.15 17.92
CA GLY A 160 -27.21 -18.79 16.82
C GLY A 160 -27.59 -20.27 16.62
N PHE A 161 -27.39 -20.72 15.39
CA PHE A 161 -27.51 -22.11 14.96
C PHE A 161 -26.27 -22.42 14.15
N PHE A 162 -25.51 -23.43 14.56
CA PHE A 162 -24.22 -23.79 13.97
C PHE A 162 -24.23 -25.26 13.60
N GLY A 163 -23.77 -25.58 12.38
CA GLY A 163 -23.57 -26.96 11.97
C GLY A 163 -22.28 -27.56 12.55
N ASP A 164 -21.31 -26.71 12.89
CA ASP A 164 -20.02 -27.10 13.44
C ASP A 164 -19.82 -26.62 14.89
N TYR A 165 -19.11 -27.44 15.68
CA TYR A 165 -18.84 -27.13 17.08
C TYR A 165 -17.90 -25.93 17.25
N TRP A 166 -16.88 -25.79 16.40
CA TRP A 166 -15.87 -24.73 16.51
C TRP A 166 -16.47 -23.36 16.19
N GLU A 167 -17.45 -23.30 15.29
CA GLU A 167 -18.21 -22.09 15.02
C GLU A 167 -18.99 -21.63 16.26
N ALA A 168 -19.67 -22.57 16.95
CA ALA A 168 -20.36 -22.30 18.19
C ALA A 168 -19.39 -21.89 19.32
N GLU A 169 -18.19 -22.49 19.37
CA GLU A 169 -17.13 -22.15 20.33
C GLU A 169 -16.61 -20.72 20.12
N ASN A 170 -16.35 -20.33 18.88
CA ASN A 170 -15.93 -18.98 18.54
C ASN A 170 -17.04 -17.96 18.88
N PHE A 171 -18.29 -18.27 18.56
CA PHE A 171 -19.42 -17.41 18.89
C PHE A 171 -19.62 -17.27 20.40
N LYS A 172 -19.47 -18.35 21.17
CA LYS A 172 -19.49 -18.33 22.64
C LYS A 172 -18.39 -17.40 23.20
N LYS A 173 -17.17 -17.46 22.67
CA LYS A 173 -16.08 -16.56 23.09
C LYS A 173 -16.43 -15.10 22.86
N TYR A 174 -16.93 -14.77 21.65
CA TYR A 174 -17.38 -13.42 21.32
C TYR A 174 -18.48 -12.90 22.26
N LEU A 175 -19.48 -13.74 22.56
CA LEU A 175 -20.54 -13.39 23.51
C LEU A 175 -20.02 -13.12 24.92
N ARG A 176 -19.04 -13.89 25.38
CA ARG A 176 -18.41 -13.69 26.70
C ARG A 176 -17.60 -12.41 26.76
N GLU A 177 -16.87 -12.07 25.69
CA GLU A 177 -16.14 -10.79 25.57
C GLU A 177 -17.10 -9.59 25.60
N MET A 178 -18.29 -9.73 25.01
CA MET A 178 -19.36 -8.72 25.09
C MET A 178 -20.10 -8.67 26.44
N GLY A 179 -19.74 -9.52 27.40
CA GLY A 179 -20.28 -9.51 28.76
C GLY A 179 -21.32 -10.58 29.08
N VAL A 180 -21.65 -11.49 28.15
CA VAL A 180 -22.51 -12.66 28.41
C VAL A 180 -21.67 -13.79 28.99
N LYS A 181 -21.25 -13.63 30.25
CA LYS A 181 -20.28 -14.51 30.93
C LYS A 181 -20.74 -15.97 31.00
N ASP A 182 -22.04 -16.16 31.22
CA ASP A 182 -22.66 -17.48 31.36
C ASP A 182 -23.11 -18.06 30.01
N ALA A 183 -22.46 -17.72 28.90
CA ALA A 183 -22.74 -18.36 27.63
C ALA A 183 -22.13 -19.77 27.57
N TRP A 184 -22.91 -20.78 27.17
CA TRP A 184 -22.42 -22.15 26.94
C TRP A 184 -23.05 -22.80 25.71
N ILE A 185 -22.39 -23.81 25.15
CA ILE A 185 -22.85 -24.54 23.95
C ILE A 185 -23.80 -25.66 24.36
N VAL A 186 -24.89 -25.80 23.62
CA VAL A 186 -25.84 -26.92 23.71
C VAL A 186 -25.98 -27.58 22.35
N ALA A 187 -26.12 -28.89 22.34
CA ALA A 187 -26.29 -29.68 21.12
C ALA A 187 -27.73 -30.21 21.01
N TYR A 188 -28.27 -30.15 19.80
CA TYR A 188 -29.58 -30.71 19.45
C TYR A 188 -29.39 -31.67 18.29
N LYS A 189 -29.99 -32.85 18.37
CA LYS A 189 -30.04 -33.83 17.28
C LYS A 189 -31.51 -34.06 16.96
N ASP A 190 -31.88 -33.84 15.70
CA ASP A 190 -33.25 -34.00 15.20
C ASP A 190 -34.30 -33.28 16.06
N GLY A 191 -33.96 -32.06 16.51
CA GLY A 191 -34.82 -31.22 17.35
C GLY A 191 -34.81 -31.56 18.85
N SER A 192 -34.20 -32.67 19.26
CA SER A 192 -34.08 -33.08 20.67
C SER A 192 -32.72 -32.70 21.26
N ARG A 193 -32.70 -32.20 22.49
CA ARG A 193 -31.45 -31.88 23.18
C ARG A 193 -30.69 -33.16 23.51
N VAL A 194 -29.40 -33.19 23.19
CA VAL A 194 -28.50 -34.32 23.43
C VAL A 194 -27.27 -33.86 24.22
N GLU A 195 -26.54 -34.80 24.82
CA GLU A 195 -25.30 -34.46 25.50
C GLU A 195 -24.23 -34.05 24.50
N LEU A 196 -23.54 -32.95 24.79
CA LEU A 196 -22.50 -32.42 23.91
C LEU A 196 -21.39 -33.46 23.69
N LYS A 197 -21.05 -34.24 24.70
CA LYS A 197 -20.00 -35.26 24.63
C LYS A 197 -20.36 -36.38 23.65
N GLU A 198 -21.59 -36.90 23.71
CA GLU A 198 -22.10 -37.96 22.84
C GLU A 198 -22.03 -37.56 21.35
N VAL A 199 -22.36 -36.30 21.07
CA VAL A 199 -22.32 -35.74 19.71
C VAL A 199 -20.89 -35.62 19.19
N LEU A 200 -19.96 -35.14 20.02
CA LEU A 200 -18.58 -34.95 19.62
C LEU A 200 -17.87 -36.29 19.39
N GLU A 201 -18.19 -37.31 20.17
CA GLU A 201 -17.67 -38.67 19.98
C GLU A 201 -18.24 -39.32 18.69
N GLY A 202 -19.54 -39.18 18.43
CA GLY A 202 -20.19 -39.71 17.23
C GLY A 202 -19.70 -39.08 15.91
N ALA A 203 -19.38 -37.77 15.91
CA ALA A 203 -18.83 -37.08 14.72
C ALA A 203 -17.40 -37.54 14.36
N THR A 204 -16.63 -38.03 15.35
CA THR A 204 -15.27 -38.53 15.11
C THR A 204 -15.22 -39.97 14.60
N THR A 205 -16.29 -40.75 14.78
CA THR A 205 -16.32 -42.18 14.39
C THR A 205 -16.83 -42.42 12.97
N SER A 206 -17.51 -41.45 12.34
CA SER A 206 -18.01 -41.58 10.96
C SER A 206 -16.98 -41.24 9.88
N ASN A 207 -15.78 -40.79 10.25
CA ASN A 207 -14.70 -40.38 9.33
C ASN A 207 -13.48 -41.31 9.33
N LEU A 208 -13.60 -42.55 9.82
CA LEU A 208 -12.57 -43.56 9.55
C LEU A 208 -12.88 -44.30 8.25
N PRO A 209 -12.04 -44.19 7.20
CA PRO A 209 -12.11 -45.10 6.07
C PRO A 209 -11.77 -46.52 6.55
N LYS A 210 -12.59 -47.50 6.16
CA LYS A 210 -12.21 -48.91 6.18
C LYS A 210 -11.16 -49.18 5.11
#